data_AF-A0A392NXF2-F1
#
_entry.id   AF-A0A392NXF2-F1
#
_cell.length_a   1.000
_cell.length_b   1.000
_cell.length_c   1.000
_cell.angle_alpha   90.00
_cell.angle_beta   90.00
_cell.angle_gamma   90.00
#
_symmetry.space_group_name_H-M   'P 1'
#
loop_
_entity.id
_entity.type
_entity.pdbx_description
1 polymer ?
#
loop_
_entity_poly.entity_id
_entity_poly.type
_entity_poly.pdbx_seq_one_letter_code
_entity_poly.pdbx_strand_id
1 'polypeptide(L)'
;MPCGVQITRLEHINALSRNVEYLASRDATIMGSRNGHAPIFLWYTLNRKGYRGFQKEVQRCLRNAHYFKDRLIESGIGAMLNELSSTVVFERPHDEEFIRKWQLACKGNIAHVVVMPNVTIEKLDDFLNELVQKRATWFEDEKCQPYCIASDVGENSCLCALHK
;
A
#
# COMPACT_ATOMS: atom_id res chain seq x y z
N MET A 1 3.77 -8.22 14.46
CA MET A 1 2.61 -8.46 15.35
C MET A 1 1.41 -7.72 14.79
N PRO A 2 0.41 -8.42 14.21
CA PRO A 2 -0.81 -7.79 13.72
C PRO A 2 -1.62 -7.22 14.91
N CYS A 3 -2.15 -6.02 14.75
CA CYS A 3 -3.03 -5.38 15.74
C CYS A 3 -4.02 -4.43 15.04
N GLY A 4 -5.11 -4.11 15.71
CA GLY A 4 -6.15 -3.24 15.18
C GLY A 4 -7.13 -2.80 16.27
N VAL A 5 -8.00 -1.87 15.93
CA VAL A 5 -9.05 -1.37 16.83
C VAL A 5 -10.38 -1.50 16.11
N GLN A 6 -11.35 -2.12 16.78
CA GLN A 6 -12.75 -2.13 16.35
C GLN A 6 -13.53 -1.17 17.24
N ILE A 7 -14.22 -0.21 16.63
CA ILE A 7 -15.07 0.77 17.31
C ILE A 7 -16.48 0.62 16.75
N THR A 8 -17.47 0.50 17.63
CA THR A 8 -18.88 0.41 17.25
C THR A 8 -19.76 1.03 18.33
N ARG A 9 -21.06 1.20 18.05
CA ARG A 9 -22.04 1.71 19.02
C ARG A 9 -22.32 0.65 20.09
N LEU A 10 -22.60 1.10 21.31
CA LEU A 10 -22.84 0.24 22.46
C LEU A 10 -24.02 -0.72 22.24
N GLU A 11 -25.08 -0.27 21.56
CA GLU A 11 -26.25 -1.09 21.24
C GLU A 11 -25.90 -2.35 20.45
N HIS A 12 -24.92 -2.28 19.54
CA HIS A 12 -24.47 -3.43 18.76
C HIS A 12 -23.60 -4.39 19.60
N ILE A 13 -22.81 -3.86 20.54
CA ILE A 13 -22.02 -4.68 21.47
C ILE A 13 -22.91 -5.47 22.42
N ASN A 14 -24.00 -4.88 22.90
CA ASN A 14 -24.92 -5.54 23.83
C ASN A 14 -25.54 -6.79 23.21
N ALA A 15 -25.84 -6.77 21.91
CA ALA A 15 -26.36 -7.94 21.19
C ALA A 15 -25.33 -9.08 21.07
N LEU A 16 -24.03 -8.78 21.14
CA LEU A 16 -22.95 -9.75 20.99
C LEU A 16 -22.35 -10.22 22.32
N SER A 17 -22.66 -9.52 23.42
CA SER A 17 -22.05 -9.75 24.72
C SER A 17 -22.55 -11.04 25.37
N ARG A 18 -21.63 -11.84 25.89
CA ARG A 18 -21.94 -13.05 26.67
C ARG A 18 -21.40 -12.92 28.09
N ASN A 19 -22.15 -13.42 29.06
CA ASN A 19 -21.63 -13.57 30.42
C ASN A 19 -20.68 -14.76 30.44
N VAL A 20 -19.49 -14.57 31.02
CA VAL A 20 -18.51 -15.63 31.24
C VAL A 20 -18.33 -15.76 32.74
N GLU A 21 -18.83 -16.84 33.34
CA GLU A 21 -18.98 -16.99 34.80
C GLU A 21 -17.67 -16.85 35.59
N TYR A 22 -16.57 -17.39 35.05
CA TYR A 22 -15.27 -17.38 35.72
C TYR A 22 -14.46 -16.09 35.47
N LEU A 23 -14.96 -15.19 34.62
CA LEU A 23 -14.41 -13.85 34.45
C LEU A 23 -15.36 -12.86 35.12
N ALA A 24 -14.84 -11.97 35.96
CA ALA A 24 -15.64 -10.89 36.55
C ALA A 24 -16.01 -9.79 35.52
N SER A 25 -16.28 -10.17 34.27
CA SER A 25 -16.52 -9.27 33.14
C SER A 25 -17.41 -9.91 32.07
N ARG A 26 -18.23 -9.09 31.40
CA ARG A 26 -18.90 -9.48 30.16
C ARG A 26 -17.87 -9.59 29.03
N ASP A 27 -17.88 -10.71 28.33
CA ASP A 27 -17.04 -10.88 27.15
C ASP A 27 -17.83 -10.43 25.91
N ALA A 28 -17.29 -9.41 25.26
CA ALA A 28 -17.80 -8.85 24.01
C ALA A 28 -16.77 -8.97 22.88
N THR A 29 -15.73 -9.78 23.08
CA THR A 29 -14.61 -9.91 22.16
C THR A 29 -14.64 -11.25 21.45
N ILE A 30 -14.10 -11.29 20.22
CA ILE A 30 -14.00 -12.54 19.44
C ILE A 30 -12.94 -13.47 20.06
N MET A 31 -11.88 -12.89 20.62
CA MET A 31 -10.75 -13.61 21.19
C MET A 31 -10.81 -13.58 22.72
N GLY A 32 -10.63 -14.72 23.39
CA GLY A 32 -10.49 -14.77 24.85
C GLY A 32 -9.19 -14.12 25.33
N SER A 33 -8.07 -14.85 25.25
CA SER A 33 -6.74 -14.29 25.54
C SER A 33 -6.35 -13.26 24.47
N ARG A 34 -5.91 -12.08 24.91
CA ARG A 34 -5.64 -10.92 24.03
C ARG A 34 -4.23 -10.39 24.25
N ASN A 35 -3.71 -9.68 23.24
CA ASN A 35 -2.37 -9.12 23.28
C ASN A 35 -2.33 -7.81 24.09
N GLY A 36 -1.77 -7.87 25.31
CA GLY A 36 -1.62 -6.71 26.20
C GLY A 36 -0.56 -5.69 25.78
N HIS A 37 0.38 -6.05 24.90
CA HIS A 37 1.43 -5.13 24.43
C HIS A 37 0.95 -4.22 23.29
N ALA A 38 0.03 -4.69 22.44
CA ALA A 38 -0.54 -3.91 21.36
C ALA A 38 -1.08 -2.52 21.79
N PRO A 39 -1.91 -2.40 22.85
CA PRO A 39 -2.38 -1.09 23.30
C PRO A 39 -1.27 -0.19 23.84
N ILE A 40 -0.21 -0.75 24.44
CA ILE A 40 0.95 0.02 24.92
C ILE A 40 1.69 0.66 23.75
N PHE A 41 1.94 -0.11 22.68
CA PHE A 41 2.60 0.42 21.47
C PHE A 41 1.74 1.46 20.74
N LEU A 42 0.43 1.24 20.67
CA LEU A 42 -0.51 2.22 20.10
C LEU A 42 -0.49 3.51 20.92
N TRP A 43 -0.64 3.42 22.25
CA TRP A 43 -0.59 4.57 23.15
C TRP A 43 0.72 5.34 23.02
N TYR A 44 1.86 4.64 23.04
CA TYR A 44 3.17 5.26 22.90
C TYR A 44 3.30 6.00 21.56
N THR A 45 2.90 5.37 20.46
CA THR A 45 2.99 5.97 19.12
C THR A 45 2.08 7.19 18.99
N LEU A 46 0.85 7.11 19.49
CA LEU A 46 -0.12 8.21 19.49
C LEU A 46 0.41 9.42 20.26
N ASN A 47 0.96 9.20 21.46
CA ASN A 47 1.52 10.27 22.29
C ASN A 47 2.81 10.86 21.73
N ARG A 48 3.70 10.03 21.18
CA ARG A 48 4.97 10.49 20.61
C ARG A 48 4.79 11.32 19.34
N LYS A 49 3.87 10.92 18.47
CA LYS A 49 3.62 11.62 17.19
C LYS A 49 2.67 12.79 17.39
N GLY A 50 1.60 12.59 18.14
CA GLY A 50 0.50 13.54 18.25
C GLY A 50 -0.12 13.87 16.88
N TYR A 51 -1.08 14.79 16.88
CA TYR A 51 -1.80 15.18 15.66
C TYR A 51 -0.86 15.73 14.58
N ARG A 52 0.05 16.64 14.96
CA ARG A 52 1.02 17.27 14.03
C ARG A 52 1.98 16.25 13.41
N GLY A 53 2.44 15.26 14.19
CA GLY A 53 3.34 14.23 13.68
C GLY A 53 2.66 13.36 12.61
N PHE A 54 1.43 12.91 12.88
CA PHE A 54 0.66 12.17 11.88
C PHE A 54 0.33 13.00 10.64
N GLN A 55 -0.05 14.27 10.81
CA GLN A 55 -0.30 15.16 9.68
C GLN A 55 0.94 15.28 8.78
N LYS A 56 2.12 15.47 9.37
CA LYS A 56 3.39 15.51 8.63
C LYS A 56 3.70 14.19 7.92
N GLU A 57 3.45 13.05 8.55
CA GLU A 57 3.66 11.73 7.95
C GLU A 57 2.73 11.50 6.76
N VAL A 58 1.44 11.79 6.90
CA VAL A 58 0.45 11.66 5.82
C VAL A 58 0.86 12.54 4.64
N GLN A 59 1.17 13.82 4.90
CA GLN A 59 1.63 14.74 3.85
C GLN A 59 2.89 14.24 3.15
N ARG A 60 3.85 13.65 3.89
CA ARG A 60 5.05 13.05 3.29
C ARG A 60 4.70 11.85 2.42
N CYS A 61 3.84 10.96 2.88
CA CYS A 61 3.43 9.78 2.11
C CYS A 61 2.73 10.18 0.81
N LEU A 62 1.79 11.13 0.88
CA LEU A 62 1.10 11.64 -0.30
C LEU A 62 2.07 12.30 -1.30
N ARG A 63 2.95 13.19 -0.82
CA ARG A 63 3.95 13.83 -1.69
C ARG A 63 4.88 12.82 -2.35
N ASN A 64 5.36 11.82 -1.61
CA ASN A 64 6.23 10.78 -2.15
C ASN A 64 5.48 9.88 -3.16
N ALA A 65 4.19 9.62 -2.95
CA ALA A 65 3.36 8.88 -3.91
C ALA A 65 3.15 9.66 -5.21
N HIS A 66 2.86 10.96 -5.14
CA HIS A 66 2.79 11.83 -6.31
C HIS A 66 4.13 11.86 -7.06
N TYR A 67 5.23 12.11 -6.34
CA TYR A 67 6.58 12.05 -6.90
C TYR A 67 6.82 10.73 -7.64
N PHE A 68 6.54 9.59 -7.00
CA PHE A 68 6.77 8.30 -7.61
C PHE A 68 5.93 8.05 -8.87
N LYS A 69 4.65 8.43 -8.83
CA LYS A 69 3.74 8.35 -9.99
C LYS A 69 4.27 9.19 -11.16
N ASP A 70 4.67 10.43 -10.91
CA ASP A 70 5.16 11.34 -11.95
C ASP A 70 6.45 10.79 -12.58
N ARG A 71 7.37 10.26 -11.76
CA ARG A 71 8.62 9.64 -12.23
C ARG A 71 8.41 8.37 -13.06
N LEU A 72 7.39 7.57 -12.73
CA LEU A 72 6.99 6.42 -13.55
C LEU A 72 6.50 6.86 -14.93
N ILE A 73 5.64 7.89 -14.97
CA ILE A 73 5.10 8.44 -16.22
C ILE A 73 6.22 9.05 -17.08
N GLU A 74 7.14 9.80 -16.48
CA GLU A 74 8.34 10.34 -17.15
C GLU A 74 9.20 9.22 -17.78
N SER A 75 9.23 8.05 -17.15
CA SER A 75 9.93 6.85 -17.65
C SER A 75 9.12 6.04 -18.68
N GLY A 76 7.95 6.54 -19.11
CA GLY A 76 7.09 5.87 -20.08
C GLY A 76 6.37 4.62 -19.52
N ILE A 77 6.17 4.57 -18.21
CA ILE A 77 5.48 3.49 -17.49
C ILE A 77 4.09 4.00 -17.10
N GLY A 78 3.04 3.29 -17.53
CA GLY A 78 1.67 3.65 -17.17
C GLY A 78 1.45 3.53 -15.66
N ALA A 79 0.93 4.58 -15.04
CA ALA A 79 0.72 4.65 -13.60
C ALA A 79 -0.50 5.48 -13.21
N MET A 80 -1.16 5.07 -12.13
CA MET A 80 -2.34 5.71 -11.57
C MET A 80 -2.17 5.93 -10.07
N LEU A 81 -2.65 7.09 -9.61
CA LEU A 81 -2.72 7.45 -8.21
C LEU A 81 -4.04 8.19 -7.97
N ASN A 82 -4.83 7.73 -7.01
CA ASN A 82 -6.03 8.46 -6.55
C ASN A 82 -5.61 9.66 -5.70
N GLU A 83 -6.37 10.75 -5.77
CA GLU A 83 -6.03 12.06 -5.16
C GLU A 83 -5.60 12.00 -3.69
N LEU A 84 -6.26 11.17 -2.88
CA LEU A 84 -6.00 11.06 -1.43
C LEU A 84 -5.41 9.69 -1.04
N SER A 85 -4.76 9.01 -1.99
CA SER A 85 -4.13 7.70 -1.78
C SER A 85 -2.62 7.83 -1.71
N SER A 86 -1.98 6.92 -0.96
CA SER A 86 -0.53 6.70 -1.00
C SER A 86 -0.16 5.44 -1.79
N THR A 87 -1.11 4.80 -2.45
CA THR A 87 -0.91 3.60 -3.26
C THR A 87 -0.83 3.96 -4.72
N VAL A 88 0.33 3.76 -5.33
CA VAL A 88 0.56 3.94 -6.77
C VAL A 88 0.41 2.59 -7.45
N VAL A 89 -0.46 2.53 -8.45
CA VAL A 89 -0.72 1.34 -9.27
C VAL A 89 -0.06 1.54 -10.62
N PHE A 90 0.65 0.54 -11.13
CA PHE A 90 1.37 0.60 -12.40
C PHE A 90 1.40 -0.77 -13.08
N GLU A 91 1.95 -0.83 -14.29
CA GLU A 91 2.09 -2.09 -15.04
C GLU A 91 2.90 -3.13 -14.26
N ARG A 92 2.45 -4.39 -14.31
CA ARG A 92 3.14 -5.48 -13.63
C ARG A 92 4.51 -5.73 -14.28
N PRO A 93 5.61 -5.78 -13.51
CA PRO A 93 6.91 -6.22 -14.01
C PRO A 93 6.87 -7.66 -14.55
N HIS A 94 7.61 -7.96 -15.63
CA HIS A 94 7.70 -9.31 -16.21
C HIS A 94 8.71 -10.22 -15.50
N ASP A 95 9.48 -9.68 -14.56
CA ASP A 95 10.49 -10.43 -13.80
C ASP A 95 10.01 -10.78 -12.39
N GLU A 96 9.83 -12.08 -12.16
CA GLU A 96 9.44 -12.62 -10.86
C GLU A 96 10.52 -12.43 -9.78
N GLU A 97 11.81 -12.38 -10.14
CA GLU A 97 12.88 -12.10 -9.19
C GLU A 97 12.81 -10.65 -8.70
N PHE A 98 12.53 -9.70 -9.61
CA PHE A 98 12.28 -8.30 -9.25
C PHE A 98 11.04 -8.15 -8.36
N ILE A 99 9.92 -8.81 -8.71
CA ILE A 99 8.68 -8.81 -7.89
C ILE A 99 8.97 -9.32 -6.48
N ARG A 100 9.72 -10.43 -6.35
CA ARG A 100 10.10 -11.00 -5.06
C ARG A 100 11.06 -10.10 -4.28
N LYS A 101 12.05 -9.50 -4.94
CA LYS A 101 13.01 -8.58 -4.29
C LYS A 101 12.28 -7.41 -3.63
N TRP A 102 11.35 -6.79 -4.36
CA TRP A 102 10.63 -5.60 -3.91
C TRP A 102 9.29 -5.90 -3.23
N GLN A 103 8.94 -7.18 -3.07
CA GLN A 103 7.70 -7.65 -2.43
C GLN A 103 6.45 -7.00 -3.03
N LEU A 104 6.40 -6.90 -4.35
CA LEU A 104 5.32 -6.23 -5.05
C LEU A 104 4.01 -7.03 -4.96
N ALA A 105 2.92 -6.33 -4.68
CA ALA A 105 1.59 -6.90 -4.68
C ALA A 105 0.99 -6.81 -6.08
N CYS A 106 0.96 -7.95 -6.77
CA CYS A 106 0.51 -8.06 -8.16
C CYS A 106 -0.91 -8.64 -8.25
N LYS A 107 -1.71 -8.12 -9.19
CA LYS A 107 -3.04 -8.66 -9.54
C LYS A 107 -3.24 -8.54 -11.04
N GLY A 108 -3.33 -9.66 -11.75
CA GLY A 108 -3.42 -9.65 -13.21
C GLY A 108 -2.23 -8.91 -13.83
N ASN A 109 -2.53 -7.87 -14.60
CA ASN A 109 -1.58 -7.03 -15.35
C ASN A 109 -1.05 -5.83 -14.56
N ILE A 110 -1.50 -5.62 -13.32
CA ILE A 110 -1.08 -4.50 -12.48
C ILE A 110 -0.26 -4.96 -11.27
N ALA A 111 0.62 -4.07 -10.82
CA ALA A 111 1.29 -4.11 -9.53
C ALA A 111 1.01 -2.80 -8.78
N HIS A 112 1.15 -2.82 -7.46
CA HIS A 112 1.07 -1.59 -6.68
C HIS A 112 2.15 -1.48 -5.61
N VAL A 113 2.57 -0.24 -5.37
CA VAL A 113 3.46 0.14 -4.27
C VAL A 113 2.69 1.03 -3.32
N VAL A 114 2.71 0.67 -2.04
CA VAL A 114 2.10 1.47 -0.98
C VAL A 114 3.19 2.33 -0.32
N VAL A 115 3.15 3.63 -0.58
CA VAL A 115 4.13 4.60 -0.08
C VAL A 115 3.84 4.92 1.38
N MET A 116 4.42 4.10 2.25
CA MET A 116 4.30 4.20 3.71
C MET A 116 5.40 5.09 4.31
N PRO A 117 5.30 5.51 5.60
CA PRO A 117 6.24 6.46 6.19
C PRO A 117 7.73 6.05 6.17
N ASN A 118 8.03 4.76 6.02
CA ASN A 118 9.39 4.20 5.91
C ASN A 118 9.95 4.18 4.46
N VAL A 119 9.13 4.56 3.49
CA VAL A 119 9.48 4.65 2.07
C VAL A 119 10.01 6.06 1.79
N THR A 120 11.29 6.16 1.48
CA THR A 120 11.98 7.43 1.19
C THR A 120 12.10 7.66 -0.30
N ILE A 121 12.43 8.89 -0.71
CA ILE A 121 12.61 9.23 -2.12
C ILE A 121 13.74 8.39 -2.73
N GLU A 122 14.83 8.20 -1.99
CA GLU A 122 15.98 7.43 -2.44
C GLU A 122 15.59 5.97 -2.71
N LYS A 123 14.76 5.35 -1.86
CA LYS A 123 14.25 4.00 -2.10
C LYS A 123 13.35 3.92 -3.34
N LEU A 124 12.57 4.96 -3.59
CA LEU A 124 11.70 5.03 -4.76
C LEU A 124 12.54 5.19 -6.04
N ASP A 125 13.60 6.00 -5.98
CA ASP A 125 14.55 6.17 -7.08
C ASP A 125 15.34 4.89 -7.33
N ASP A 126 15.85 4.22 -6.30
CA ASP A 126 16.53 2.92 -6.40
C ASP A 126 15.61 1.87 -7.08
N PHE A 127 14.36 1.79 -6.61
CA PHE A 127 13.34 0.94 -7.21
C PHE A 127 13.12 1.27 -8.69
N LEU A 128 12.91 2.55 -9.00
CA LEU A 128 12.58 3.00 -10.35
C LEU A 128 13.75 2.78 -11.32
N ASN A 129 14.97 3.09 -10.90
CA ASN A 129 16.17 2.90 -11.71
C ASN A 129 16.37 1.43 -12.05
N GLU A 130 16.22 0.53 -11.08
CA GLU A 130 16.28 -0.91 -11.34
C GLU A 130 15.13 -1.39 -12.23
N LEU A 131 13.90 -0.88 -12.00
CA LEU A 131 12.75 -1.20 -12.83
C LEU A 131 13.01 -0.82 -14.29
N VAL A 132 13.47 0.40 -14.56
CA VAL A 132 13.75 0.89 -15.92
C VAL A 132 14.87 0.07 -16.58
N GLN A 133 15.95 -0.24 -15.85
CA GLN A 133 17.05 -1.06 -16.35
C GLN A 133 16.58 -2.46 -16.75
N LYS A 134 15.84 -3.15 -15.86
CA LYS A 134 15.33 -4.48 -16.17
C LYS A 134 14.23 -4.44 -17.25
N ARG A 135 13.40 -3.41 -17.26
CA ARG A 135 12.37 -3.22 -18.28
C ARG A 135 12.96 -3.11 -19.68
N ALA A 136 14.12 -2.47 -19.84
CA ALA A 136 14.81 -2.42 -21.11
C ALA A 136 15.17 -3.84 -21.60
N THR A 137 15.72 -4.69 -20.74
CA THR A 137 16.11 -6.06 -21.11
C THR A 137 14.91 -6.97 -21.41
N TRP A 138 13.76 -6.76 -20.76
CA TRP A 138 12.54 -7.54 -21.03
C TRP A 138 11.95 -7.31 -22.42
N PHE A 139 12.22 -6.15 -23.01
CA PHE A 139 11.63 -5.72 -24.27
C PHE A 139 12.66 -5.59 -25.40
N GLU A 140 13.93 -5.99 -25.19
CA GLU A 140 14.99 -5.99 -26.21
C GLU A 140 14.64 -6.85 -27.44
N ASP A 141 13.94 -7.97 -27.24
CA ASP A 141 13.64 -8.95 -28.31
C ASP A 141 12.34 -8.65 -29.09
N GLU A 142 11.64 -7.52 -28.84
CA GLU A 142 10.32 -7.12 -29.41
C GLU A 142 9.17 -8.14 -29.30
N LYS A 143 9.42 -9.35 -28.78
CA LYS A 143 8.42 -10.42 -28.62
C LYS A 143 7.42 -10.15 -27.49
N CYS A 144 7.81 -9.36 -26.50
CA CYS A 144 7.00 -9.01 -25.35
C CYS A 144 6.64 -7.52 -25.42
N GLN A 145 5.37 -7.21 -25.16
CA GLN A 145 4.91 -5.82 -25.01
C GLN A 145 4.52 -5.55 -23.56
N PRO A 146 4.60 -4.29 -23.10
CA PRO A 146 4.12 -3.92 -21.79
C PRO A 146 2.64 -4.27 -21.65
N TYR A 147 2.27 -4.78 -20.47
CA TYR A 147 0.87 -5.10 -20.21
C TYR A 147 -0.01 -3.84 -20.33
N CYS A 148 -1.12 -3.98 -21.06
CA CYS A 148 -2.16 -2.97 -21.02
C CYS A 148 -2.84 -3.00 -19.65
N ILE A 149 -2.93 -1.83 -19.01
CA ILE A 149 -3.55 -1.64 -17.69
C ILE A 149 -4.83 -0.78 -17.75
N ALA A 150 -5.24 -0.33 -18.94
CA ALA A 150 -6.37 0.58 -19.11
C ALA A 150 -7.69 0.04 -18.52
N SER A 151 -7.91 -1.27 -18.57
CA SER A 151 -9.08 -1.93 -17.96
C SER A 151 -9.15 -1.76 -16.45
N ASP A 152 -8.00 -1.65 -15.78
CA ASP A 152 -7.89 -1.59 -14.32
C ASP A 152 -7.75 -0.15 -13.80
N VAL A 153 -7.06 0.72 -14.54
CA VAL A 153 -6.70 2.08 -14.09
C VAL A 153 -7.22 3.23 -14.96
N GLY A 154 -7.96 2.90 -16.03
CA GLY A 154 -8.45 3.85 -17.02
C GLY A 154 -7.44 4.16 -18.12
N GLU A 155 -7.96 4.53 -19.29
CA GLU A 155 -7.16 4.81 -20.51
C GLU A 155 -6.14 5.93 -20.30
N ASN A 156 -6.53 7.01 -19.60
CA ASN A 156 -5.66 8.17 -19.33
C ASN A 156 -4.41 7.84 -18.48
N SER A 157 -4.41 6.71 -17.78
CA SER A 157 -3.31 6.28 -16.91
C SER A 157 -2.44 5.20 -17.57
N CYS A 158 -2.80 4.74 -18.77
CA CYS A 158 -2.12 3.68 -19.49
C CYS A 158 -1.22 4.27 -20.58
N LEU A 159 0.05 3.85 -20.63
CA LEU A 159 1.02 4.29 -21.63
C LEU A 159 1.46 3.14 -22.56
N CYS A 160 0.61 2.13 -22.75
CA CYS A 160 0.87 1.05 -23.69
C CYS A 160 0.71 1.56 -25.15
N ALA A 161 1.21 0.79 -26.12
CA ALA A 161 1.18 1.18 -27.54
C ALA A 161 -0.25 1.44 -28.10
N LEU A 162 -1.29 0.91 -27.45
CA LEU A 162 -2.69 1.07 -27.86
C LEU A 162 -3.33 2.38 -27.37
N HIS A 163 -2.80 2.98 -26.29
CA HIS A 163 -3.39 4.14 -25.61
C HIS A 163 -2.39 5.31 -25.50
N LYS A 164 -1.32 5.28 -26.30
CA LYS A 164 -0.34 6.35 -26.45
C LYS A 164 -0.81 7.41 -27.44
#